data_AF-A0A1Y4DXF5-F1
#
_entry.id   AF-A0A1Y4DXF5-F1
#
_cell.length_a   1.000
_cell.length_b   1.000
_cell.length_c   1.000
_cell.angle_alpha   90.00
_cell.angle_beta   90.00
_cell.angle_gamma   90.00
#
_symmetry.space_group_name_H-M   'P 1'
#
loop_
_entity.id
_entity.type
_entity.pdbx_description
1 polymer ?
#
loop_
_entity_poly.entity_id
_entity_poly.type
_entity_poly.pdbx_seq_one_letter_code
_entity_poly.pdbx_strand_id
1 'polypeptide(L)'
;MGDLSSDVERCLCDCACDAERVQRAKCSCEEGRAREAKRVLLSERQRLLDEVHKRQRGIDAIDHMLHRVSCECVPRGAEAAGTGSPATDEVRRDG
;
A
#
# COMPACT_ATOMS: atom_id res chain seq x y z
N MET A 1 22.37 -25.31 6.24
CA MET A 1 21.08 -24.80 6.71
C MET A 1 21.30 -24.24 8.10
N GLY A 2 20.92 -22.98 8.34
CA GLY A 2 21.14 -22.32 9.64
C GLY A 2 20.24 -22.91 10.73
N ASP A 3 20.60 -22.69 12.00
CA ASP A 3 19.72 -23.00 13.11
C ASP A 3 18.49 -22.08 13.07
N LEU A 4 17.31 -22.64 13.38
CA LEU A 4 16.02 -21.95 13.34
C LEU A 4 16.04 -20.67 14.18
N SER A 5 16.76 -20.68 15.30
CA SER A 5 16.97 -19.52 16.18
C SER A 5 17.59 -18.32 15.43
N SER A 6 18.61 -18.58 14.62
CA SER A 6 19.34 -17.58 13.84
C SER A 6 18.52 -17.07 12.66
N ASP A 7 17.72 -17.94 12.03
CA ASP A 7 16.81 -17.54 10.97
C ASP A 7 15.69 -16.63 11.49
N VAL A 8 15.16 -16.91 12.69
CA VAL A 8 14.16 -16.08 13.35
C VAL A 8 14.72 -14.72 13.76
N GLU A 9 15.92 -14.70 14.36
CA GLU A 9 16.60 -13.45 14.73
C GLU A 9 16.80 -12.55 13.51
N ARG A 10 17.38 -13.09 12.43
CA ARG A 10 17.59 -12.34 11.19
C ARG A 10 16.29 -11.81 10.62
N CYS A 11 15.26 -12.64 10.52
CA CYS A 11 13.96 -12.23 9.99
C CYS A 11 13.34 -11.07 10.78
N LEU A 12 13.40 -11.11 12.11
CA LEU A 12 12.85 -10.07 12.97
C LEU A 12 13.69 -8.77 12.89
N CYS A 13 15.01 -8.88 12.78
CA CYS A 13 15.90 -7.74 12.52
C CYS A 13 15.60 -7.07 11.16
N ASP A 14 15.43 -7.84 10.10
CA ASP A 14 15.08 -7.34 8.75
C ASP A 14 13.72 -6.62 8.75
N CYS A 15 12.81 -7.04 9.64
CA CYS A 15 11.51 -6.41 9.85
C CYS A 15 11.56 -5.20 10.81
N ALA A 16 12.74 -4.75 11.21
CA ALA A 16 12.98 -3.66 12.17
C ALA A 16 12.21 -3.85 13.49
N CYS A 17 12.12 -5.10 13.97
CA CYS A 17 11.51 -5.40 15.26
C CYS A 17 12.40 -4.91 16.41
N ASP A 18 11.79 -4.64 17.56
CA ASP A 18 12.56 -4.26 18.75
C ASP A 18 13.45 -5.41 19.23
N ALA A 19 14.59 -5.04 19.81
CA ALA A 19 15.62 -6.00 20.24
C ALA A 19 15.11 -6.97 21.32
N GLU A 20 14.17 -6.58 22.19
CA GLU A 20 13.64 -7.46 23.23
C GLU A 20 12.68 -8.51 22.66
N ARG A 21 11.90 -8.17 21.63
CA ARG A 21 11.07 -9.14 20.86
C ARG A 21 11.93 -10.11 20.07
N VAL A 22 12.96 -9.60 19.40
CA VAL A 22 13.94 -10.44 18.67
C VAL A 22 14.56 -11.45 19.63
N GLN A 23 15.08 -10.99 20.78
CA GLN A 23 15.72 -11.85 21.76
C GLN A 23 14.76 -12.89 22.35
N ARG A 24 13.53 -12.52 22.69
CA ARG A 24 12.52 -13.48 23.20
C ARG A 24 12.18 -14.56 22.20
N ALA A 25 12.04 -14.22 20.92
CA ALA A 25 11.73 -15.19 19.88
C ALA A 25 12.90 -16.15 19.66
N LYS A 26 14.13 -15.62 19.63
CA LYS A 26 15.37 -16.42 19.53
C LYS A 26 15.52 -17.40 20.70
N CYS A 27 15.43 -16.93 21.95
CA CYS A 27 15.52 -17.82 23.12
C CYS A 27 14.39 -18.86 23.13
N SER A 28 13.18 -18.49 22.68
CA SER A 28 12.08 -19.46 22.55
C SER A 28 12.38 -20.56 21.53
N CYS A 29 13.12 -20.26 20.45
CA CYS A 29 13.60 -21.27 19.51
C CYS A 29 14.69 -22.16 20.13
N GLU A 30 15.69 -21.57 20.79
CA GLU A 30 16.79 -22.29 21.45
C GLU A 30 16.27 -23.26 22.53
N GLU A 31 15.20 -22.88 23.24
CA GLU A 31 14.54 -23.69 24.26
C GLU A 31 13.49 -24.69 23.70
N GLY A 32 13.35 -24.81 22.37
CA GLY A 32 12.38 -25.71 21.74
C GLY A 32 10.91 -25.27 21.87
N ARG A 33 10.65 -24.06 22.36
CA ARG A 33 9.31 -23.46 22.49
C ARG A 33 8.82 -22.84 21.17
N ALA A 34 8.76 -23.66 20.12
CA ALA A 34 8.41 -23.21 18.76
C ALA A 34 7.05 -22.48 18.66
N ARG A 35 6.08 -22.83 19.51
CA ARG A 35 4.78 -22.14 19.56
C ARG A 35 4.90 -20.67 19.98
N GLU A 36 5.79 -20.38 20.92
CA GLU A 36 6.01 -19.01 21.40
C GLU A 36 6.74 -18.17 20.35
N ALA A 37 7.79 -18.72 19.73
CA ALA A 37 8.47 -18.08 18.61
C ALA A 37 7.50 -17.77 17.45
N LYS A 38 6.64 -18.73 17.10
CA LYS A 38 5.57 -18.51 16.10
C LYS A 38 4.60 -17.40 16.52
N ARG A 39 4.24 -17.30 17.79
CA ARG A 39 3.37 -16.25 18.30
C ARG A 39 3.98 -14.86 18.08
N VAL A 40 5.27 -14.70 18.40
CA VAL A 40 5.98 -13.44 18.15
C VAL A 40 5.97 -13.07 16.67
N LEU A 41 6.31 -14.01 15.78
CA LEU A 41 6.29 -13.78 14.33
C LEU A 41 4.91 -13.37 13.80
N LEU A 42 3.83 -14.01 14.28
CA LEU A 42 2.47 -13.66 13.90
C LEU A 42 2.06 -12.27 14.37
N SER A 43 2.46 -11.89 15.59
CA SER A 43 2.21 -10.55 16.12
C SER A 43 2.95 -9.47 15.30
N GLU A 44 4.20 -9.73 14.90
CA GLU A 44 4.94 -8.81 14.04
C GLU A 44 4.35 -8.70 12.64
N ARG A 45 3.92 -9.83 12.05
CA ARG A 45 3.19 -9.80 10.79
C ARG A 45 1.95 -8.91 10.86
N GLN A 46 1.17 -9.01 11.94
CA GLN A 46 -0.01 -8.16 12.10
C GLN A 46 0.35 -6.68 12.22
N ARG A 47 1.38 -6.34 13.02
CA ARG A 47 1.87 -4.96 13.15
C ARG A 47 2.26 -4.36 11.79
N LEU A 48 3.00 -5.13 10.98
CA LEU A 48 3.42 -4.69 9.63
C LEU A 48 2.21 -4.46 8.71
N LEU A 49 1.22 -5.36 8.74
CA LEU A 49 -0.01 -5.17 7.97
C LEU A 49 -0.79 -3.92 8.41
N ASP A 50 -0.88 -3.66 9.71
CA ASP A 50 -1.54 -2.46 10.24
C ASP A 50 -0.84 -1.19 9.78
N GLU A 51 0.50 -1.20 9.73
CA GLU A 51 1.31 -0.09 9.21
C GLU A 51 1.11 0.11 7.71
N VAL A 52 1.11 -0.97 6.91
CA VAL A 52 0.78 -0.91 5.48
C VAL A 52 -0.60 -0.31 5.27
N HIS A 53 -1.63 -0.78 5.98
CA HIS A 53 -2.98 -0.24 5.88
C HIS A 53 -3.04 1.24 6.29
N LYS A 54 -2.28 1.66 7.30
CA LYS A 54 -2.20 3.08 7.70
C LYS A 54 -1.58 3.94 6.61
N ARG A 55 -0.49 3.47 6.00
CA ARG A 55 0.18 4.17 4.89
C ARG A 55 -0.72 4.25 3.66
N GLN A 56 -1.42 3.16 3.32
CA GLN A 56 -2.37 3.12 2.21
C GLN A 56 -3.48 4.15 2.38
N ARG A 57 -4.12 4.22 3.56
CA ARG A 57 -5.13 5.25 3.84
C ARG A 57 -4.60 6.68 3.67
N GLY A 58 -3.33 6.89 4.02
CA GLY A 58 -2.66 8.17 3.80
C GLY A 58 -2.50 8.50 2.32
N ILE A 59 -2.08 7.53 1.52
CA ILE A 59 -1.97 7.65 0.06
C ILE A 59 -3.35 7.95 -0.55
N ASP A 60 -4.37 7.17 -0.21
CA ASP A 60 -5.74 7.36 -0.72
C ASP A 60 -6.27 8.78 -0.43
N ALA A 61 -5.95 9.32 0.76
CA ALA A 61 -6.33 10.68 1.14
C ALA A 61 -5.59 11.74 0.30
N ILE A 62 -4.30 11.54 0.03
CA ILE A 62 -3.51 12.43 -0.84
C ILE A 62 -4.07 12.38 -2.27
N ASP A 63 -4.33 11.19 -2.81
CA ASP A 63 -4.85 11.02 -4.16
C ASP A 63 -6.22 11.70 -4.33
N HIS A 64 -7.09 11.56 -3.33
CA HIS A 64 -8.36 12.28 -3.30
C HIS A 64 -8.17 13.81 -3.30
N MET A 65 -7.21 14.35 -2.54
CA MET A 65 -6.88 15.78 -2.56
C MET A 65 -6.31 16.22 -3.91
N LEU A 66 -5.41 15.43 -4.51
CA LEU A 66 -4.84 15.71 -5.82
C LEU A 66 -5.92 15.75 -6.90
N HIS A 67 -6.86 14.80 -6.88
CA HIS A 67 -8.01 14.81 -7.76
C HIS A 67 -8.86 16.08 -7.58
N ARG A 68 -9.21 16.43 -6.34
CA ARG A 68 -9.99 17.65 -6.05
C ARG A 68 -9.30 18.92 -6.53
N VAL A 69 -8.02 19.09 -6.20
CA VAL A 69 -7.21 20.23 -6.65
C VAL A 69 -7.20 20.30 -8.18
N SER A 70 -7.01 19.17 -8.84
CA SER A 70 -7.02 19.11 -10.31
C SER A 70 -8.37 19.54 -10.89
N CYS A 71 -9.50 19.16 -10.28
CA CYS A 71 -10.83 19.57 -10.73
C CYS A 71 -11.15 21.05 -10.42
N GLU A 72 -10.75 21.55 -9.25
CA GLU A 72 -11.03 22.93 -8.81
C GLU A 72 -10.12 23.96 -9.49
N CYS A 73 -8.91 23.57 -9.91
CA CYS A 73 -7.96 24.43 -10.62
C CYS A 73 -8.15 24.45 -12.15
N VAL A 74 -9.10 23.71 -12.72
CA VAL A 74 -9.52 23.94 -14.11
C VAL A 74 -10.37 25.21 -14.13
N PRO A 75 -9.90 26.33 -14.71
CA PRO A 75 -10.73 27.51 -14.82
C PRO A 75 -11.95 27.15 -15.67
N ARG A 76 -13.15 27.40 -15.13
CA ARG A 76 -14.47 27.32 -15.81
C ARG A 76 -14.59 28.15 -17.11
N GLY A 77 -13.50 28.72 -17.63
CA GLY A 77 -13.46 29.59 -18.79
C GLY A 77 -13.12 28.90 -20.13
N ALA A 78 -12.88 27.58 -20.15
CA ALA A 78 -12.56 26.87 -21.40
C ALA A 78 -13.76 26.22 -22.11
N GLU A 79 -14.99 26.35 -21.57
CA GLU A 79 -16.21 25.76 -22.19
C GLU A 79 -17.17 26.79 -22.80
N ALA A 80 -16.74 28.04 -22.99
CA ALA A 80 -17.54 29.07 -23.65
C ALA A 80 -16.80 29.72 -24.83
N ALA A 81 -16.33 28.93 -25.78
CA ALA A 81 -15.97 29.40 -27.12
C ALA A 81 -16.16 28.28 -28.15
N GLY A 82 -17.41 28.04 -28.57
CA GLY A 82 -17.66 27.05 -29.62
C GLY A 82 -19.11 26.67 -29.90
N THR A 83 -20.10 27.53 -29.66
CA THR A 83 -21.42 27.35 -30.30
C THR A 83 -21.34 27.74 -31.77
N GLY A 84 -21.48 26.75 -32.65
CA GLY A 84 -21.67 26.91 -34.10
C GLY A 84 -22.17 25.61 -34.73
N SER A 85 -23.47 25.32 -34.54
CA SER A 85 -24.23 24.27 -35.23
C SER A 85 -24.57 24.71 -36.68
N PRO A 86 -25.28 23.91 -37.50
CA PRO A 86 -24.98 22.62 -38.12
C PRO A 86 -24.85 22.76 -39.65
N ALA A 87 -24.13 21.86 -40.34
CA ALA A 87 -24.19 21.75 -41.80
C ALA A 87 -24.60 20.33 -42.20
N THR A 88 -25.85 20.24 -42.67
CA THR A 88 -26.36 19.17 -43.52
C THR A 88 -25.51 19.05 -44.79
N ASP A 89 -25.14 17.84 -45.20
CA ASP A 89 -25.25 17.43 -46.61
C ASP A 89 -25.19 15.91 -46.76
N GLU A 90 -26.23 15.36 -47.39
CA GLU A 90 -26.28 14.00 -47.94
C GLU A 90 -25.30 13.85 -49.12
N VAL A 91 -24.44 12.82 -49.15
CA VAL A 91 -24.06 12.08 -50.37
C VAL A 91 -23.64 10.66 -49.93
N ARG A 92 -24.48 9.62 -49.97
CA ARG A 92 -24.87 8.75 -51.11
C ARG A 92 -23.71 7.90 -51.71
N ARG A 93 -23.93 6.57 -51.72
CA ARG A 93 -23.33 5.49 -52.56
C ARG A 93 -21.94 5.00 -52.17
N ASP A 94 -21.55 3.75 -52.37
CA ASP A 94 -22.16 2.46 -52.74
C ASP A 94 -20.99 1.45 -52.63
N GLY A 95 -21.29 0.17 -52.37
CA GLY A 95 -20.51 -0.96 -52.89
C GLY A 95 -19.34 -1.46 -52.06
#